data_AF-A0A961K2U9-F1
#
_entry.id   AF-A0A961K2U9-F1
#
_cell.length_a   1.000
_cell.length_b   1.000
_cell.length_c   1.000
_cell.angle_alpha   90.00
_cell.angle_beta   90.00
_cell.angle_gamma   90.00
#
_symmetry.space_group_name_H-M   'P 1'
#
loop_
_entity.id
_entity.type
_entity.pdbx_description
1 polymer ?
#
loop_
_entity_poly.entity_id
_entity_poly.type
_entity_poly.pdbx_seq_one_letter_code
_entity_poly.pdbx_strand_id
1 'polypeptide(L)'
;MKDDQTGTSKHETPMLDELEGGKWPSFVTGLKRLRDEGTDSNRAIMNDLLGQLEHSYEEKLGFWKGGAISVLGYGGGVIPRFSEVAAKYPASKEFHTLRVMPPAGFHYSTDLLRSMADIWEEHGSGLIAFHGQSGDIMFQGCASDKVQPAFDALNELGFDLGGAGPALRTAMSCVGHARCEQSCYDEVRAHRTMINAFLDEMHRPSLPYKFKFKFSGC
;
A
#
# COMPACT_ATOMS: atom_id res chain seq x y z
N MET A 1 -0.65 21.56 -37.60
CA MET A 1 0.23 20.74 -36.73
C MET A 1 0.10 21.22 -35.30
N LYS A 2 -0.89 20.69 -34.59
CA LYS A 2 -0.93 20.59 -33.13
C LYS A 2 -1.83 19.38 -32.91
N ASP A 3 -1.20 18.20 -32.85
CA ASP A 3 -1.89 17.00 -32.39
C ASP A 3 -2.11 17.18 -30.89
N ASP A 4 -3.38 17.29 -30.55
CA ASP A 4 -3.90 17.24 -29.19
C ASP A 4 -3.89 15.76 -28.75
N GLN A 5 -2.73 15.26 -28.31
CA GLN A 5 -2.60 13.90 -27.77
C GLN A 5 -2.99 13.90 -26.29
N THR A 6 -4.28 14.06 -25.99
CA THR A 6 -4.82 13.91 -24.62
C THR A 6 -5.27 12.48 -24.31
N GLY A 7 -4.68 11.49 -24.96
CA GLY A 7 -4.82 10.09 -24.60
C GLY A 7 -3.48 9.39 -24.73
N THR A 8 -2.75 9.21 -23.62
CA THR A 8 -1.59 8.32 -23.57
C THR A 8 -2.03 6.95 -24.08
N SER A 9 -1.50 6.53 -25.23
CA SER A 9 -1.72 5.18 -25.76
C SER A 9 -1.33 4.15 -24.70
N LYS A 10 -2.08 3.05 -24.61
CA LYS A 10 -1.77 1.97 -23.66
C LYS A 10 -0.38 1.40 -23.97
N HIS A 11 0.44 1.19 -22.94
CA HIS A 11 1.72 0.50 -23.13
C HIS A 11 1.48 -0.97 -23.47
N GLU A 12 2.23 -1.50 -24.43
CA GLU A 12 2.23 -2.92 -24.74
C GLU A 12 2.94 -3.70 -23.62
N THR A 13 2.40 -4.87 -23.26
CA THR A 13 2.89 -5.67 -22.12
C THR A 13 3.01 -7.17 -22.44
N PRO A 14 3.67 -7.57 -23.55
CA PRO A 14 3.61 -8.95 -24.04
C PRO A 14 4.09 -10.00 -23.03
N MET A 15 5.09 -9.72 -22.19
CA MET A 15 5.54 -10.67 -21.16
C MET A 15 4.55 -10.75 -19.99
N LEU A 16 3.94 -9.63 -19.57
CA LEU A 16 2.92 -9.64 -18.54
C LEU A 16 1.60 -10.28 -19.03
N ASP A 17 1.27 -10.18 -20.31
CA ASP A 17 0.08 -10.76 -20.91
C ASP A 17 0.05 -12.30 -20.75
N GLU A 18 1.22 -12.95 -20.83
CA GLU A 18 1.37 -14.39 -20.56
C GLU A 18 0.99 -14.78 -19.12
N LEU A 19 1.04 -13.83 -18.17
CA LEU A 19 0.70 -14.05 -16.77
C LEU A 19 -0.81 -13.92 -16.48
N GLU A 20 -1.62 -13.60 -17.47
CA GLU A 20 -3.09 -13.61 -17.34
C GLU A 20 -3.68 -15.01 -17.55
N GLY A 21 -2.90 -15.93 -18.13
CA GLY A 21 -3.30 -17.32 -18.31
C GLY A 21 -3.31 -18.13 -17.00
N GLY A 22 -3.92 -19.32 -17.07
CA GLY A 22 -3.94 -20.28 -15.97
C GLY A 22 -5.13 -20.12 -15.02
N LYS A 23 -5.13 -20.90 -13.93
CA LYS A 23 -6.26 -20.98 -12.97
C LYS A 23 -6.13 -20.02 -11.78
N TRP A 24 -4.92 -19.57 -11.48
CA TRP A 24 -4.67 -18.69 -10.32
C TRP A 24 -5.09 -17.26 -10.66
N PRO A 25 -5.75 -16.51 -9.74
CA PRO A 25 -6.12 -15.12 -10.00
C PRO A 25 -4.89 -14.27 -10.33
N SER A 26 -4.85 -13.74 -11.55
CA SER A 26 -3.72 -12.97 -12.04
C SER A 26 -3.71 -11.56 -11.45
N PHE A 27 -2.57 -11.15 -10.91
CA PHE A 27 -2.36 -9.77 -10.50
C PHE A 27 -2.32 -8.82 -11.71
N VAL A 28 -1.88 -9.30 -12.88
CA VAL A 28 -1.84 -8.50 -14.13
C VAL A 28 -3.26 -8.13 -14.54
N THR A 29 -4.20 -9.08 -14.52
CA THR A 29 -5.62 -8.79 -14.79
C THR A 29 -6.18 -7.76 -13.82
N GLY A 30 -5.81 -7.83 -12.53
CA GLY A 30 -6.20 -6.82 -11.53
C GLY A 30 -5.67 -5.42 -11.83
N LEU A 31 -4.39 -5.30 -12.20
CA LEU A 31 -3.75 -4.04 -12.60
C LEU A 31 -4.37 -3.48 -13.90
N LYS A 32 -4.61 -4.35 -14.89
CA LYS A 32 -5.27 -3.96 -16.15
C LYS A 32 -6.69 -3.51 -15.91
N ARG A 33 -7.44 -4.11 -14.98
CA ARG A 33 -8.77 -3.63 -14.60
C ARG A 33 -8.71 -2.20 -14.04
N LEU A 34 -7.75 -1.88 -13.17
CA LEU A 34 -7.56 -0.50 -12.70
C LEU A 34 -7.15 0.45 -13.84
N ARG A 35 -6.31 -0.01 -14.77
CA ARG A 35 -5.92 0.76 -15.98
C ARG A 35 -7.10 1.02 -16.91
N ASP A 36 -8.01 0.07 -17.06
CA ASP A 36 -9.02 0.06 -18.11
C ASP A 36 -10.39 0.56 -17.63
N GLU A 37 -10.73 0.30 -16.37
CA GLU A 37 -12.06 0.56 -15.78
C GLU A 37 -12.01 1.51 -14.57
N GLY A 38 -10.82 1.85 -14.06
CA GLY A 38 -10.68 2.75 -12.90
C GLY A 38 -10.98 4.22 -13.21
N THR A 39 -10.83 5.08 -12.19
CA THR A 39 -10.89 6.55 -12.32
C THR A 39 -9.83 7.06 -13.29
N ASP A 40 -9.99 8.28 -13.82
CA ASP A 40 -9.03 8.86 -14.77
C ASP A 40 -7.59 8.89 -14.23
N SER A 41 -7.46 9.15 -12.92
CA SER A 41 -6.18 9.08 -12.20
C SER A 41 -5.62 7.65 -12.18
N ASN A 42 -6.44 6.66 -11.77
CA ASN A 42 -6.03 5.26 -11.73
C ASN A 42 -5.57 4.78 -13.11
N ARG A 43 -6.31 5.13 -14.17
CA ARG A 43 -6.01 4.69 -15.54
C ARG A 43 -4.64 5.19 -16.00
N ALA A 44 -4.34 6.46 -15.76
CA ALA A 44 -3.04 7.06 -16.13
C ALA A 44 -1.88 6.42 -15.36
N ILE A 45 -1.99 6.32 -14.02
CA ILE A 45 -0.93 5.78 -13.17
C ILE A 45 -0.69 4.29 -13.47
N MET A 46 -1.76 3.49 -13.60
CA MET A 46 -1.65 2.06 -13.84
C MET A 46 -1.14 1.72 -15.24
N ASN A 47 -1.45 2.54 -16.25
CA ASN A 47 -0.89 2.36 -17.58
C ASN A 47 0.64 2.42 -17.52
N ASP A 48 1.17 3.48 -16.93
CA ASP A 48 2.60 3.71 -16.80
C ASP A 48 3.28 2.71 -15.86
N LEU A 49 2.60 2.30 -14.77
CA LEU A 49 3.08 1.24 -13.90
C LEU A 49 3.23 -0.10 -14.64
N LEU A 50 2.24 -0.47 -15.46
CA LEU A 50 2.27 -1.70 -16.26
C LEU A 50 3.40 -1.63 -17.31
N GLY A 51 3.56 -0.49 -17.99
CA GLY A 51 4.67 -0.28 -18.93
C GLY A 51 6.04 -0.39 -18.26
N GLN A 52 6.22 0.22 -17.08
CA GLN A 52 7.47 0.10 -16.31
C GLN A 52 7.69 -1.33 -15.78
N LEU A 53 6.63 -2.03 -15.40
CA LEU A 53 6.73 -3.41 -14.96
C LEU A 53 7.14 -4.33 -16.12
N GLU A 54 6.57 -4.16 -17.31
CA GLU A 54 7.01 -4.86 -18.53
C GLU A 54 8.49 -4.59 -18.80
N HIS A 55 8.92 -3.32 -18.75
CA HIS A 55 10.33 -2.97 -18.92
C HIS A 55 11.23 -3.65 -17.87
N SER A 56 10.74 -3.83 -16.65
CA SER A 56 11.45 -4.59 -15.61
C SER A 56 11.56 -6.09 -15.95
N TYR A 57 10.58 -6.66 -16.64
CA TYR A 57 10.60 -8.06 -17.12
C TYR A 57 11.58 -8.24 -18.27
N GLU A 58 11.62 -7.31 -19.22
CA GLU A 58 12.56 -7.31 -20.35
C GLU A 58 14.02 -7.24 -19.86
N GLU A 59 14.31 -6.28 -18.98
CA GLU A 59 15.67 -5.97 -18.51
C GLU A 59 16.10 -6.82 -17.30
N LYS A 60 15.15 -7.48 -16.63
CA LYS A 60 15.37 -8.28 -15.40
C LYS A 60 15.99 -7.46 -14.25
N LEU A 61 15.58 -6.20 -14.14
CA LEU A 61 16.04 -5.24 -13.13
C LEU A 61 14.84 -4.51 -12.50
N GLY A 62 15.04 -4.00 -11.28
CA GLY A 62 14.06 -3.12 -10.63
C GLY A 62 14.43 -1.66 -10.81
N PHE A 63 13.53 -0.85 -11.38
CA PHE A 63 13.77 0.57 -11.70
C PHE A 63 13.15 1.53 -10.68
N TRP A 64 13.41 1.29 -9.39
CA TRP A 64 12.82 2.07 -8.31
C TRP A 64 13.89 2.52 -7.31
N LYS A 65 14.03 3.84 -7.13
CA LYS A 65 14.84 4.42 -6.06
C LYS A 65 13.99 4.71 -4.82
N GLY A 66 14.64 4.69 -3.66
CA GLY A 66 14.04 5.16 -2.40
C GLY A 66 14.09 6.68 -2.27
N GLY A 67 13.52 7.19 -1.18
CA GLY A 67 13.68 8.59 -0.77
C GLY A 67 13.18 8.80 0.65
N ALA A 68 12.86 10.05 0.99
CA ALA A 68 12.34 10.44 2.30
C ALA A 68 11.10 11.32 2.12
N ILE A 69 9.94 10.78 2.45
CA ILE A 69 8.63 11.47 2.52
C ILE A 69 7.91 10.89 3.73
N SER A 70 7.22 11.76 4.46
CA SER A 70 6.37 11.40 5.60
C SER A 70 5.22 12.40 5.70
N VAL A 71 4.38 12.22 6.71
CA VAL A 71 3.31 13.16 7.09
C VAL A 71 3.77 14.02 8.27
N LEU A 72 3.13 15.17 8.47
CA LEU A 72 3.42 16.07 9.58
C LEU A 72 3.27 15.34 10.92
N GLY A 73 4.27 15.49 11.79
CA GLY A 73 4.29 14.89 13.13
C GLY A 73 4.85 13.47 13.21
N TYR A 74 4.96 12.74 12.09
CA TYR A 74 5.48 11.37 12.04
C TYR A 74 6.78 11.27 11.24
N GLY A 75 7.67 10.38 11.67
CA GLY A 75 8.92 10.04 10.98
C GLY A 75 8.87 8.69 10.25
N GLY A 76 7.71 8.03 10.21
CA GLY A 76 7.51 6.72 9.58
C GLY A 76 6.09 6.54 9.04
N GLY A 77 5.84 5.37 8.44
CA GLY A 77 4.53 4.98 7.88
C GLY A 77 4.39 5.10 6.38
N VAL A 78 5.21 5.94 5.73
CA VAL A 78 5.25 6.07 4.26
C VAL A 78 6.50 5.42 3.70
N ILE A 79 6.36 4.64 2.63
CA ILE A 79 7.47 4.08 1.85
C ILE A 79 7.55 4.83 0.52
N PRO A 80 8.41 5.86 0.41
CA PRO A 80 8.56 6.60 -0.82
C PRO A 80 9.31 5.79 -1.88
N ARG A 81 8.74 5.76 -3.09
CA ARG A 81 9.35 5.24 -4.30
C ARG A 81 9.26 6.23 -5.43
N PHE A 82 10.36 6.37 -6.16
CA PHE A 82 10.48 7.18 -7.36
C PHE A 82 10.99 6.28 -8.49
N SER A 83 10.41 6.42 -9.67
CA SER A 83 10.84 5.66 -10.85
C SER A 83 12.20 6.16 -11.35
N GLU A 84 13.10 5.23 -11.66
CA GLU A 84 14.36 5.54 -12.35
C GLU A 84 14.18 5.74 -13.85
N VAL A 85 13.02 5.36 -14.39
CA VAL A 85 12.63 5.51 -15.80
C VAL A 85 11.43 6.45 -15.94
N ALA A 86 11.29 7.42 -15.04
CA ALA A 86 10.19 8.39 -14.99
C ALA A 86 9.98 9.18 -16.30
N ALA A 87 11.03 9.37 -17.11
CA ALA A 87 10.90 10.04 -18.41
C ALA A 87 10.06 9.21 -19.41
N LYS A 88 10.10 7.88 -19.31
CA LYS A 88 9.29 6.96 -20.12
C LYS A 88 7.88 6.77 -19.54
N TYR A 89 7.76 6.81 -18.21
CA TYR A 89 6.54 6.51 -17.45
C TYR A 89 6.22 7.66 -16.47
N PRO A 90 5.86 8.86 -16.98
CA PRO A 90 5.71 10.07 -16.18
C PRO A 90 4.56 10.05 -15.16
N ALA A 91 3.47 9.33 -15.43
CA ALA A 91 2.33 9.24 -14.51
C ALA A 91 2.65 8.40 -13.27
N SER A 92 3.55 7.42 -13.38
CA SER A 92 4.04 6.61 -12.25
C SER A 92 5.43 7.04 -11.76
N LYS A 93 5.85 8.28 -12.04
CA LYS A 93 7.17 8.81 -11.61
C LYS A 93 7.38 8.75 -10.09
N GLU A 94 6.29 8.89 -9.34
CA GLU A 94 6.20 8.80 -7.89
C GLU A 94 5.15 7.73 -7.57
N PHE A 95 5.49 6.79 -6.70
CA PHE A 95 4.63 5.65 -6.39
C PHE A 95 4.71 5.28 -4.90
N HIS A 96 4.40 6.26 -4.04
CA HIS A 96 4.58 6.12 -2.60
C HIS A 96 3.52 5.22 -1.98
N THR A 97 3.93 4.37 -1.03
CA THR A 97 3.01 3.48 -0.33
C THR A 97 2.74 4.01 1.08
N LEU A 98 1.47 4.20 1.42
CA LEU A 98 1.04 4.44 2.79
C LEU A 98 0.78 3.08 3.45
N ARG A 99 1.42 2.85 4.60
CA ARG A 99 1.14 1.70 5.46
C ARG A 99 0.14 2.15 6.50
N VAL A 100 -1.03 1.54 6.53
CA VAL A 100 -2.10 1.86 7.47
C VAL A 100 -2.29 0.69 8.41
N MET A 101 -2.39 0.98 9.71
CA MET A 101 -2.57 -0.05 10.72
C MET A 101 -3.88 -0.82 10.50
N PRO A 102 -3.86 -2.16 10.53
CA PRO A 102 -5.07 -2.96 10.45
C PRO A 102 -5.80 -2.98 11.81
N PRO A 103 -7.11 -3.28 11.85
CA PRO A 103 -7.74 -3.81 13.05
C PRO A 103 -7.05 -5.11 13.50
N ALA A 104 -6.87 -5.27 14.80
CA ALA A 104 -6.32 -6.50 15.37
C ALA A 104 -7.21 -7.71 14.99
N GLY A 105 -6.57 -8.78 14.48
CA GLY A 105 -7.25 -9.97 13.97
C GLY A 105 -7.84 -9.83 12.56
N PHE A 106 -7.66 -8.70 11.87
CA PHE A 106 -8.07 -8.49 10.47
C PHE A 106 -9.57 -8.67 10.18
N HIS A 107 -10.43 -8.20 11.08
CA HIS A 107 -11.89 -8.19 10.86
C HIS A 107 -12.34 -6.84 10.32
N TYR A 108 -13.13 -6.85 9.24
CA TYR A 108 -13.61 -5.66 8.55
C TYR A 108 -15.10 -5.77 8.25
N SER A 109 -15.80 -4.63 8.25
CA SER A 109 -17.11 -4.51 7.60
C SER A 109 -16.94 -4.13 6.13
N THR A 110 -17.92 -4.46 5.30
CA THR A 110 -17.90 -4.08 3.88
C THR A 110 -18.00 -2.56 3.70
N ASP A 111 -18.75 -1.86 4.56
CA ASP A 111 -18.87 -0.39 4.51
C ASP A 111 -17.53 0.30 4.79
N LEU A 112 -16.75 -0.23 5.74
CA LEU A 112 -15.41 0.27 6.02
C LEU A 112 -14.48 0.07 4.81
N LEU A 113 -14.49 -1.14 4.22
CA LEU A 113 -13.63 -1.44 3.07
C LEU A 113 -13.97 -0.57 1.85
N ARG A 114 -15.26 -0.26 1.62
CA ARG A 114 -15.68 0.67 0.58
C ARG A 114 -15.18 2.08 0.84
N SER A 115 -15.38 2.59 2.07
CA SER A 115 -14.90 3.92 2.46
C SER A 115 -13.39 4.06 2.27
N MET A 116 -12.61 3.03 2.63
CA MET A 116 -11.17 2.99 2.38
C MET A 116 -10.80 2.97 0.90
N ALA A 117 -11.55 2.24 0.08
CA ALA A 117 -11.35 2.21 -1.37
C ALA A 117 -11.65 3.57 -2.00
N ASP A 118 -12.74 4.22 -1.61
CA ASP A 118 -13.13 5.55 -2.12
C ASP A 118 -12.03 6.59 -1.83
N ILE A 119 -11.52 6.63 -0.59
CA ILE A 119 -10.39 7.50 -0.21
C ILE A 119 -9.16 7.22 -1.08
N TRP A 120 -8.88 5.94 -1.35
CA TRP A 120 -7.70 5.57 -2.14
C TRP A 120 -7.84 5.82 -3.63
N GLU A 121 -9.05 5.75 -4.18
CA GLU A 121 -9.33 6.16 -5.56
C GLU A 121 -9.22 7.68 -5.74
N GLU A 122 -9.52 8.47 -4.70
CA GLU A 122 -9.38 9.93 -4.73
C GLU A 122 -7.92 10.38 -4.68
N HIS A 123 -7.09 9.74 -3.84
CA HIS A 123 -5.74 10.23 -3.55
C HIS A 123 -4.61 9.37 -4.12
N GLY A 124 -4.90 8.15 -4.54
CA GLY A 124 -3.90 7.16 -4.92
C GLY A 124 -4.13 6.57 -6.30
N SER A 125 -3.63 5.35 -6.47
CA SER A 125 -3.65 4.62 -7.72
C SER A 125 -4.77 3.58 -7.82
N GLY A 126 -5.57 3.42 -6.75
CA GLY A 126 -6.52 2.32 -6.59
C GLY A 126 -5.87 0.97 -6.24
N LEU A 127 -4.54 0.83 -6.34
CA LEU A 127 -3.84 -0.42 -5.98
C LEU A 127 -3.70 -0.57 -4.46
N ILE A 128 -4.24 -1.66 -3.93
CA ILE A 128 -4.17 -2.00 -2.51
C ILE A 128 -3.60 -3.41 -2.37
N ALA A 129 -2.58 -3.56 -1.53
CA ALA A 129 -2.14 -4.87 -1.06
C ALA A 129 -2.69 -5.14 0.34
N PHE A 130 -3.47 -6.22 0.44
CA PHE A 130 -4.28 -6.57 1.60
C PHE A 130 -3.90 -7.99 2.07
N HIS A 131 -2.84 -8.17 2.86
CA HIS A 131 -2.05 -7.21 3.64
C HIS A 131 -0.55 -7.29 3.36
N GLY A 132 0.21 -6.35 3.90
CA GLY A 132 1.66 -6.48 4.02
C GLY A 132 2.04 -7.53 5.08
N GLN A 133 3.24 -8.12 4.97
CA GLN A 133 3.73 -9.16 5.89
C GLN A 133 3.77 -8.74 7.36
N SER A 134 3.93 -7.44 7.63
CA SER A 134 3.89 -6.91 9.00
C SER A 134 2.46 -6.80 9.55
N GLY A 135 1.45 -6.74 8.69
CA GLY A 135 0.03 -6.61 9.02
C GLY A 135 -0.62 -5.39 8.36
N ASP A 136 0.17 -4.40 7.94
CA ASP A 136 -0.34 -3.16 7.36
C ASP A 136 -1.26 -3.38 6.15
N ILE A 137 -2.32 -2.59 6.07
CA ILE A 137 -2.99 -2.33 4.79
C ILE A 137 -2.04 -1.44 3.99
N MET A 138 -1.68 -1.86 2.78
CA MET A 138 -0.75 -1.11 1.94
C MET A 138 -1.50 -0.45 0.81
N PHE A 139 -1.72 0.85 0.94
CA PHE A 139 -2.24 1.72 -0.10
C PHE A 139 -1.08 2.15 -1.00
N GLN A 140 -0.98 1.55 -2.19
CA GLN A 140 0.24 1.57 -3.00
C GLN A 140 0.15 2.53 -4.17
N GLY A 141 1.02 3.53 -4.21
CA GLY A 141 1.11 4.44 -5.34
C GLY A 141 0.28 5.70 -5.16
N CYS A 142 0.94 6.77 -4.75
CA CYS A 142 0.45 8.14 -4.84
C CYS A 142 1.64 9.08 -5.07
N ALA A 143 1.35 10.29 -5.53
CA ALA A 143 2.33 11.37 -5.63
C ALA A 143 2.61 12.01 -4.25
N SER A 144 3.75 12.69 -4.12
CA SER A 144 4.21 13.31 -2.87
C SER A 144 3.17 14.25 -2.25
N ASP A 145 2.50 15.05 -3.08
CA ASP A 145 1.49 16.02 -2.68
C ASP A 145 0.16 15.39 -2.24
N LYS A 146 -0.05 14.10 -2.54
CA LYS A 146 -1.23 13.33 -2.12
C LYS A 146 -1.02 12.56 -0.82
N VAL A 147 0.21 12.41 -0.34
CA VAL A 147 0.52 11.64 0.87
C VAL A 147 -0.18 12.20 2.12
N GLN A 148 -0.09 13.51 2.35
CA GLN A 148 -0.73 14.13 3.52
C GLN A 148 -2.26 14.11 3.42
N PRO A 149 -2.91 14.55 2.31
CA PRO A 149 -4.36 14.45 2.17
C PRO A 149 -4.91 13.02 2.34
N ALA A 150 -4.23 12.03 1.77
CA ALA A 150 -4.64 10.63 1.92
C ALA A 150 -4.60 10.19 3.39
N PHE A 151 -3.54 10.56 4.12
CA PHE A 151 -3.45 10.26 5.53
C PHE A 151 -4.52 10.98 6.35
N ASP A 152 -4.77 12.27 6.10
CA ASP A 152 -5.77 13.04 6.82
C ASP A 152 -7.17 12.40 6.67
N ALA A 153 -7.56 12.02 5.44
CA ALA A 153 -8.84 11.33 5.18
C ALA A 153 -8.94 9.96 5.87
N LEU A 154 -7.86 9.17 5.84
CA LEU A 154 -7.80 7.89 6.57
C LEU A 154 -7.88 8.10 8.09
N ASN A 155 -7.28 9.16 8.60
CA ASN A 155 -7.29 9.50 10.02
C ASN A 155 -8.67 9.97 10.50
N GLU A 156 -9.38 10.75 9.68
CA GLU A 156 -10.78 11.10 9.92
C GLU A 156 -11.70 9.85 9.97
N LEU A 157 -11.38 8.81 9.19
CA LEU A 157 -12.06 7.51 9.25
C LEU A 157 -11.68 6.68 10.51
N GLY A 158 -10.74 7.16 11.32
CA GLY A 158 -10.27 6.52 12.55
C GLY A 158 -9.10 5.56 12.37
N PHE A 159 -8.38 5.64 11.25
CA PHE A 159 -7.22 4.81 10.95
C PHE A 159 -5.92 5.60 11.03
N ASP A 160 -4.87 4.96 11.55
CA ASP A 160 -3.56 5.59 11.70
C ASP A 160 -2.51 4.91 10.81
N LEU A 161 -1.40 5.60 10.56
CA LEU A 161 -0.27 5.01 9.84
C LEU A 161 0.40 3.93 10.68
N GLY A 162 0.90 2.91 10.00
CA GLY A 162 1.76 1.89 10.57
C GLY A 162 3.21 2.34 10.73
N GLY A 163 4.04 1.45 11.26
CA GLY A 163 5.46 1.73 11.50
C GLY A 163 6.37 1.48 10.29
N ALA A 164 7.31 2.40 10.05
CA ALA A 164 8.42 2.24 9.10
C ALA A 164 9.74 2.76 9.69
N GLY A 165 10.88 2.43 9.06
CA GLY A 165 12.19 2.88 9.54
C GLY A 165 12.71 2.14 10.80
N PRO A 166 13.67 2.72 11.52
CA PRO A 166 14.23 2.18 12.77
C PRO A 166 13.30 2.49 13.96
N ALA A 167 12.10 1.93 13.90
CA ALA A 167 11.00 2.16 14.83
C ALA A 167 10.34 0.83 15.22
N LEU A 168 9.43 0.88 16.19
CA LEU A 168 8.44 -0.17 16.36
C LEU A 168 7.62 -0.27 15.07
N ARG A 169 7.38 -1.49 14.59
CA ARG A 169 6.54 -1.74 13.42
C ARG A 169 5.14 -2.15 13.84
N THR A 170 4.21 -2.01 12.92
CA THR A 170 2.88 -2.61 13.00
C THR A 170 2.98 -4.07 13.39
N ALA A 171 2.13 -4.45 14.35
CA ALA A 171 2.06 -5.81 14.84
C ALA A 171 0.90 -6.58 14.17
N MET A 172 0.86 -7.88 14.45
CA MET A 172 -0.28 -8.71 14.07
C MET A 172 -0.59 -9.67 15.21
N SER A 173 -1.85 -10.06 15.31
CA SER A 173 -2.30 -11.20 16.09
C SER A 173 -2.83 -12.27 15.14
N CYS A 174 -2.81 -13.54 15.56
CA CYS A 174 -3.64 -14.54 14.90
C CYS A 174 -5.14 -14.22 15.10
N VAL A 175 -6.04 -15.00 14.47
CA VAL A 175 -7.50 -14.83 14.66
C VAL A 175 -7.90 -15.01 16.12
N GLY A 176 -7.20 -15.91 16.82
CA GLY A 176 -7.25 -15.99 18.27
C GLY A 176 -8.62 -16.34 18.84
N HIS A 177 -8.91 -15.82 20.03
CA HIS A 177 -10.18 -16.08 20.75
C HIS A 177 -11.44 -15.74 19.93
N ALA A 178 -11.32 -14.95 18.86
CA ALA A 178 -12.45 -14.63 17.99
C ALA A 178 -12.99 -15.86 17.24
N ARG A 179 -12.14 -16.85 16.92
CA ARG A 179 -12.55 -18.04 16.16
C ARG A 179 -11.67 -19.29 16.34
N CYS A 180 -10.85 -19.36 17.39
CA CYS A 180 -9.98 -20.50 17.67
C CYS A 180 -10.20 -20.97 19.10
N GLU A 181 -10.62 -22.23 19.26
CA GLU A 181 -10.83 -22.90 20.54
C GLU A 181 -9.52 -23.25 21.28
N GLN A 182 -8.37 -23.13 20.60
CA GLN A 182 -7.03 -23.35 21.17
C GLN A 182 -6.38 -22.08 21.71
N SER A 183 -7.06 -20.94 21.63
CA SER A 183 -6.55 -19.65 22.10
C SER A 183 -6.35 -19.65 23.62
N CYS A 184 -5.12 -19.42 24.08
CA CYS A 184 -4.77 -19.41 25.51
C CYS A 184 -4.94 -18.04 26.17
N TYR A 185 -5.16 -16.97 25.40
CA TYR A 185 -5.39 -15.60 25.90
C TYR A 185 -6.05 -14.75 24.82
N ASP A 186 -6.60 -13.59 25.18
CA ASP A 186 -7.19 -12.64 24.23
C ASP A 186 -6.10 -11.89 23.43
N GLU A 187 -5.71 -12.43 22.27
CA GLU A 187 -4.64 -11.91 21.41
C GLU A 187 -4.97 -10.54 20.82
N VAL A 188 -6.23 -10.31 20.48
CA VAL A 188 -6.70 -9.04 19.91
C VAL A 188 -6.59 -7.93 20.95
N ARG A 189 -6.98 -8.21 22.21
CA ARG A 189 -6.82 -7.27 23.33
C ARG A 189 -5.36 -7.04 23.69
N ALA A 190 -4.55 -8.09 23.74
CA ALA A 190 -3.12 -7.97 24.00
C ALA A 190 -2.44 -7.12 22.91
N HIS A 191 -2.72 -7.41 21.65
CA HIS A 191 -2.23 -6.65 20.50
C HIS A 191 -2.63 -5.18 20.60
N ARG A 192 -3.92 -4.87 20.76
CA ARG A 192 -4.40 -3.49 20.83
C ARG A 192 -3.83 -2.74 22.02
N THR A 193 -3.78 -3.38 23.20
CA THR A 193 -3.21 -2.77 24.42
C THR A 193 -1.75 -2.40 24.22
N MET A 194 -0.95 -3.34 23.72
CA MET A 194 0.48 -3.11 23.52
C MET A 194 0.73 -2.03 22.48
N ILE A 195 0.06 -2.09 21.33
CA ILE A 195 0.33 -1.11 20.26
C ILE A 195 -0.13 0.29 20.64
N ASN A 196 -1.29 0.44 21.30
CA ASN A 196 -1.74 1.74 21.77
C ASN A 196 -0.82 2.35 22.84
N ALA A 197 -0.11 1.52 23.62
CA ALA A 197 0.85 1.99 24.61
C ALA A 197 2.18 2.48 24.00
N PHE A 198 2.50 2.06 22.77
CA PHE A 198 3.78 2.33 22.10
C PHE A 198 3.62 3.02 20.73
N LEU A 199 2.59 3.88 20.59
CA LEU A 199 2.37 4.62 19.33
C LEU A 199 3.53 5.57 19.02
N ASP A 200 4.11 6.20 20.04
CA ASP A 200 5.24 7.11 19.87
C ASP A 200 6.46 6.39 19.26
N GLU A 201 6.81 5.22 19.78
CA GLU A 201 7.91 4.40 19.28
C GLU A 201 7.65 3.85 17.87
N MET A 202 6.39 3.80 17.43
CA MET A 202 6.00 3.40 16.08
C MET A 202 6.11 4.54 15.08
N HIS A 203 5.57 5.71 15.44
CA HIS A 203 5.46 6.85 14.52
C HIS A 203 6.69 7.75 14.52
N ARG A 204 7.49 7.75 15.59
CA ARG A 204 8.68 8.60 15.75
C ARG A 204 9.92 7.72 15.94
N PRO A 205 10.60 7.33 14.85
CA PRO A 205 11.73 6.42 14.92
C PRO A 205 12.83 6.92 15.87
N SER A 206 13.03 6.18 16.96
CA SER A 206 14.01 6.48 18.02
C SER A 206 14.88 5.28 18.39
N LEU A 207 14.61 4.11 17.79
CA LEU A 207 15.31 2.87 18.11
C LEU A 207 16.59 2.72 17.27
N PRO A 208 17.58 1.94 17.73
CA PRO A 208 18.77 1.64 16.93
C PRO A 208 18.43 0.90 15.61
N TYR A 209 17.35 0.11 15.61
CA TYR A 209 16.86 -0.59 14.45
C TYR A 209 15.37 -0.97 14.59
N LYS A 210 14.80 -1.62 13.57
CA LYS A 210 13.39 -2.04 13.58
C LYS A 210 13.08 -3.05 14.69
N PHE A 211 11.95 -2.87 15.36
CA PHE A 211 11.42 -3.81 16.36
C PHE A 211 9.99 -4.25 15.99
N LYS A 212 9.59 -5.49 16.32
CA LYS A 212 8.28 -6.03 15.93
C LYS A 212 7.65 -6.83 17.08
N PHE A 213 6.38 -6.57 17.35
CA PHE A 213 5.52 -7.48 18.12
C PHE A 213 4.70 -8.38 17.19
N LYS A 214 4.47 -9.62 17.63
CA LYS A 214 3.58 -10.60 17.00
C LYS A 214 2.92 -11.42 18.12
N PHE A 215 1.61 -11.62 18.04
CA PHE A 215 0.81 -12.25 19.09
C PHE A 215 0.22 -13.58 18.58
N SER A 216 0.72 -14.72 19.08
CA SER A 216 0.17 -16.05 18.80
C SER A 216 -0.54 -16.58 20.04
N GLY A 217 -1.73 -17.15 19.86
CA GLY A 217 -2.56 -17.71 20.94
C GLY A 217 -2.08 -19.04 21.50
N CYS A 218 -1.36 -19.83 20.69
CA CYS A 218 -0.79 -21.13 21.01
C CYS A 218 0.45 -21.39 20.12
#